data_AF-A0A352DY87-F1
#
_entry.id   AF-A0A352DY87-F1
#
_cell.length_a   1.000
_cell.length_b   1.000
_cell.length_c   1.000
_cell.angle_alpha   90.00
_cell.angle_beta   90.00
_cell.angle_gamma   90.00
#
_symmetry.space_group_name_H-M   'P 1'
#
loop_
_entity.id
_entity.type
_entity.pdbx_description
1 polymer ?
#
loop_
_entity_poly.entity_id
_entity_poly.type
_entity_poly.pdbx_seq_one_letter_code
_entity_poly.pdbx_strand_id
1 'polypeptide(L)' 'MPKCHWPTDPFTATAAYQFKQEASKGTLQPGKLADLVILDRNPLNVEPTAMKEIAVVRTIKEGEPCAPAEIA' A
#
# COMPACT_ATOMS: atom_id res chain seq x y z
N MET A 1 31.46 0.46 0.12
CA MET A 1 30.33 -0.50 0.13
C MET A 1 29.06 0.31 -0.10
N PRO A 2 28.36 0.16 -1.24
CA PRO A 2 27.16 0.94 -1.47
C PRO A 2 26.14 0.53 -0.42
N LYS A 3 25.59 1.53 0.28
CA LYS A 3 24.67 1.32 1.39
C LYS A 3 23.47 0.53 0.88
N CYS A 4 23.16 -0.58 1.56
CA CYS A 4 21.98 -1.40 1.31
C CYS A 4 20.74 -0.49 1.34
N HIS A 5 20.21 -0.11 0.19
CA HIS A 5 18.96 0.65 0.07
C HIS A 5 17.79 -0.31 0.31
N TRP A 6 17.75 -0.94 1.48
CA TRP A 6 16.60 -1.77 1.81
C TRP A 6 15.33 -0.89 1.76
N PRO A 7 14.22 -1.33 1.13
CA PRO A 7 12.97 -0.58 1.17
C PRO A 7 12.57 -0.34 2.63
N THR A 8 12.36 0.91 3.02
CA THR A 8 12.15 1.27 4.44
C THR A 8 10.69 1.14 4.90
N ASP A 9 9.76 0.86 3.98
CA ASP A 9 8.34 0.77 4.31
C ASP A 9 7.95 -0.69 4.61
N PRO A 10 7.30 -0.97 5.75
CA PRO A 10 6.99 -2.35 6.14
C PRO A 10 5.76 -2.96 5.44
N PHE A 11 4.91 -2.14 4.81
CA PHE A 11 3.57 -2.58 4.35
C PHE A 11 3.46 -2.79 2.82
N THR A 12 4.32 -2.18 2.02
CA THR A 12 4.27 -2.26 0.55
C THR A 12 5.50 -3.00 0.01
N ALA A 13 6.63 -2.32 -0.23
CA ALA A 13 7.76 -2.94 -0.92
C ALA A 13 8.46 -4.01 -0.08
N THR A 14 8.64 -3.78 1.22
CA THR A 14 9.25 -4.80 2.11
C THR A 14 8.35 -6.02 2.27
N ALA A 15 7.04 -5.82 2.43
CA ALA A 15 6.10 -6.93 2.52
C ALA A 15 6.11 -7.76 1.24
N ALA A 16 6.04 -7.11 0.07
CA ALA A 16 6.11 -7.80 -1.21
C ALA A 16 7.41 -8.62 -1.34
N TYR A 17 8.56 -8.08 -0.94
CA TYR A 17 9.82 -8.84 -0.91
C TYR A 17 9.76 -10.05 0.02
N GLN A 18 9.25 -9.89 1.24
CA GLN A 18 9.11 -11.00 2.20
C GLN A 18 8.25 -12.15 1.64
N PHE A 19 7.20 -11.81 0.90
CA PHE A 19 6.32 -12.78 0.24
C PHE A 19 6.80 -13.20 -1.17
N LYS A 20 7.96 -12.73 -1.64
CA LYS A 20 8.50 -12.98 -2.99
C LYS A 20 7.58 -12.51 -4.12
N GLN A 21 6.87 -11.40 -3.89
CA GLN A 21 5.91 -10.77 -4.78
C GLN A 21 6.40 -9.42 -5.31
N GLU A 22 7.64 -9.02 -5.04
CA GLU A 22 8.21 -7.74 -5.45
C GLU A 22 8.21 -7.51 -6.96
N ALA A 23 8.20 -8.58 -7.76
CA ALA A 23 8.10 -8.50 -9.21
C ALA A 23 6.70 -8.10 -9.69
N SER A 24 5.65 -8.44 -8.94
CA SER A 24 4.25 -8.26 -9.35
C SER A 24 3.49 -7.23 -8.53
N LYS A 25 3.90 -6.95 -7.28
CA LYS A 25 3.20 -6.06 -6.32
C LYS A 25 4.19 -5.27 -5.46
N GLY A 26 3.65 -4.43 -4.57
CA GLY A 26 4.42 -3.67 -3.58
C GLY A 26 4.93 -2.30 -4.03
N THR A 27 4.86 -1.98 -5.32
CA THR A 27 5.11 -0.63 -5.85
C THR A 27 4.18 -0.34 -7.03
N LEU A 28 3.93 0.93 -7.30
CA LEU A 28 3.14 1.36 -8.47
C LEU A 28 4.07 1.61 -9.65
N GLN A 29 4.21 0.61 -10.52
CA GLN A 29 5.06 0.65 -11.72
C GLN A 29 4.37 -0.08 -12.88
N PRO A 30 4.61 0.32 -14.14
CA PRO A 30 4.10 -0.40 -15.30
C PRO A 30 4.52 -1.88 -15.28
N GLY A 31 3.59 -2.77 -15.63
CA GLY A 31 3.80 -4.23 -15.61
C GLY A 31 3.52 -4.91 -14.27
N LYS A 32 3.26 -4.15 -13.20
CA LYS A 32 2.78 -4.68 -11.91
C LYS A 32 1.26 -4.66 -11.81
N LEU A 33 0.73 -5.46 -10.90
CA LEU A 33 -0.71 -5.48 -10.60
C LEU A 33 -1.12 -4.17 -9.94
N ALA A 34 -2.26 -3.63 -10.37
CA ALA A 34 -2.82 -2.39 -9.82
C ALA A 34 -3.58 -2.67 -8.52
N ASP A 35 -2.83 -3.06 -7.48
CA ASP A 35 -3.32 -3.21 -6.11
C ASP A 35 -3.04 -1.93 -5.34
N LEU A 36 -4.08 -1.12 -5.11
CA LEU A 36 -3.97 0.16 -4.43
C LEU A 36 -5.25 0.55 -3.69
N VAL A 37 -5.11 1.45 -2.73
CA VAL A 37 -6.22 2.02 -1.97
C VAL A 37 -6.23 3.53 -2.13
N ILE A 38 -7.42 4.10 -2.24
CA ILE A 38 -7.65 5.54 -2.22
C ILE A 38 -8.16 5.88 -0.83
N LEU A 39 -7.45 6.78 -0.15
CA LEU A 39 -7.75 7.24 1.19
C LEU A 39 -8.27 8.68 1.15
N ASP A 40 -9.15 9.04 2.08
CA ASP A 40 -9.68 10.41 2.19
C ASP A 40 -8.64 11.41 2.73
N ARG A 41 -7.61 10.90 3.42
CA ARG A 41 -6.55 11.68 4.08
C ARG A 41 -5.19 11.02 3.89
N ASN A 42 -4.13 11.83 3.94
CA ASN A 42 -2.76 11.33 3.87
C ASN A 42 -2.33 10.75 5.23
N PRO A 43 -2.09 9.43 5.35
CA PRO A 43 -1.70 8.80 6.61
C PRO A 43 -0.33 9.25 7.13
N LEU A 44 0.51 9.86 6.31
CA LEU A 44 1.83 10.38 6.71
C LEU A 44 1.74 11.77 7.35
N ASN A 45 0.59 12.44 7.27
CA ASN A 45 0.37 13.81 7.76
C ASN A 45 -0.69 13.87 8.87
N VAL A 46 -1.05 12.75 9.48
CA VAL A 46 -1.99 12.71 10.61
C VAL A 46 -1.30 12.23 11.88
N GLU A 47 -1.87 12.59 13.03
CA GLU A 47 -1.44 12.02 14.31
C GLU A 47 -1.66 10.50 14.33
N PRO A 48 -0.73 9.70 14.92
CA PRO A 48 -0.85 8.25 14.94
C PRO A 48 -2.18 7.73 15.52
N THR A 49 -2.75 8.46 16.48
CA THR A 49 -4.04 8.14 17.10
C THR A 49 -5.24 8.36 16.19
N ALA A 50 -5.14 9.30 15.24
CA ALA A 50 -6.17 9.61 14.25
C ALA A 50 -6.05 8.78 12.97
N MET A 51 -4.95 8.03 12.79
CA MET A 51 -4.70 7.19 11.61
C MET A 51 -5.82 6.16 11.36
N LYS A 52 -6.43 5.64 12.43
CA LYS A 52 -7.57 4.70 12.37
C LYS A 52 -8.86 5.31 11.84
N GLU A 53 -8.97 6.63 11.81
CA GLU A 53 -10.16 7.35 11.35
C GLU A 53 -10.12 7.61 9.85
N ILE A 54 -8.96 7.41 9.20
CA ILE A 54 -8.81 7.62 7.76
C ILE A 54 -9.73 6.64 7.04
N ALA A 55 -10.64 7.18 6.23
CA ALA A 55 -11.61 6.41 5.51
C ALA A 55 -10.99 5.86 4.22
N VAL A 56 -11.23 4.58 3.96
CA VAL A 56 -10.93 3.98 2.66
C VAL A 56 -12.06 4.35 1.70
N VAL A 57 -11.76 5.27 0.78
CA VAL A 57 -12.71 5.72 -0.25
C VAL A 57 -12.94 4.63 -1.28
N ARG A 58 -11.87 3.93 -1.66
CA ARG A 58 -11.93 2.85 -2.65
C ARG A 58 -10.76 1.91 -2.51
N THR A 59 -11.02 0.63 -2.73
CA THR A 59 -9.99 -0.39 -2.92
C THR A 59 -10.00 -0.83 -4.37
N ILE A 60 -8.83 -0.90 -5.00
CA ILE A 60 -8.65 -1.42 -6.34
C ILE A 60 -7.72 -2.63 -6.22
N LYS A 61 -8.17 -3.76 -6.73
CA LYS A 61 -7.40 -5.00 -6.75
C LYS A 61 -7.25 -5.45 -8.20
N GLU A 62 -6.02 -5.60 -8.64
CA GLU A 62 -5.67 -6.07 -9.99
C GLU A 62 -6.32 -5.24 -11.10
N GLY A 63 -6.56 -3.94 -10.83
CA GLY A 63 -7.22 -3.00 -11.74
C GLY A 63 -8.74 -2.90 -11.56
N GLU A 64 -9.36 -3.79 -10.79
CA GLU A 64 -10.81 -3.82 -10.59
C GLU A 64 -11.23 -3.17 -9.26
N PRO A 65 -12.27 -2.32 -9.26
CA PRO A 65 -12.78 -1.72 -8.03
C PRO A 65 -13.48 -2.77 -7.17
N CYS A 66 -13.01 -2.91 -5.94
CA CYS A 66 -13.69 -3.69 -4.90
C CYS A 66 -14.61 -2.79 -4.08
N ALA A 67 -15.69 -3.35 -3.54
CA ALA A 67 -16.48 -2.67 -2.52
C ALA A 67 -15.54 -2.22 -1.37
N PRO A 68 -15.79 -1.05 -0.75
CA PRO A 68 -14.96 -0.61 0.37
C PRO A 68 -14.94 -1.74 1.40
N ALA A 69 -13.75 -2.19 1.77
CA ALA A 69 -13.62 -3.14 2.87
C ALA A 69 -14.21 -2.44 4.10
N GLU A 70 -15.34 -2.92 4.62
CA GLU A 70 -15.84 -2.48 5.92
C GLU A 70 -14.77 -2.86 6.95
N ILE A 71 -14.02 -1.86 7.42
CA ILE A 71 -13.09 -2.02 8.53
C ILE A 71 -13.97 -1.96 9.78
N ALA A 72 -14.39 -3.13 10.26
CA ALA A 72 -15.03 -3.29 11.57
C ALA A 72 -14.01 -3.20 12.71
#